data_AF-A0AAN7T3E2-F1
#
_entry.id   AF-A0AAN7T3E2-F1
#
_cell.length_a   1.000
_cell.length_b   1.000
_cell.length_c   1.000
_cell.angle_alpha   90.00
_cell.angle_beta   90.00
_cell.angle_gamma   90.00
#
_symmetry.space_group_name_H-M   'P 1'
#
loop_
_entity.id
_entity.type
_entity.pdbx_description
1 polymer ?
#
loop_
_entity_poly.entity_id
_entity_poly.type
_entity_poly.pdbx_seq_one_letter_code
_entity_poly.pdbx_strand_id
1 'polypeptide(L)'
;MADTQHETSRELTDAAPGVPDYMLDPDAVLKDEATWRHGSPPDYSGTRKIWAETKRSNHAPGSLESMVENLVKNWEIEASHKMKLSDWRTIDANNYTFSINGGPKQDGEHMLKVGTYNAIITPNEWYDANYTDFEQSHKTFRDMMPNFAWEVTKVHGGPPDVSVDWRHWGVMRSDYVGWNNKGEEIRIKAHGKVLDISGTTRARVNDKMQVTSLETFFDPEEMFKQMKPDYAKAEVLVDGEKLDPHTATEMLEHPAEAGLTSLVDKVKSDQDAKFVPEQQRDGDKAITDRDDVHLHHPAAPTSSDQLLSEQRESGGGQGCPFLPGGRQ
;
A
#
# COMPACT_ATOMS: atom_id res chain seq x y z
N MET A 1 62.86 -3.19 11.36
CA MET A 1 62.12 -1.94 11.66
C MET A 1 61.46 -1.55 10.36
N ALA A 2 60.27 -2.12 10.10
CA ALA A 2 58.97 -1.52 10.41
C ALA A 2 58.59 -0.48 9.34
N ASP A 3 57.39 -0.40 8.79
CA ASP A 3 56.17 -1.20 8.90
C ASP A 3 55.21 -0.67 7.83
N THR A 4 54.54 -1.58 7.12
CA THR A 4 53.08 -1.59 6.97
C THR A 4 52.38 -0.28 6.57
N GLN A 5 52.29 0.01 5.27
CA GLN A 5 51.26 0.90 4.70
C GLN A 5 50.88 0.49 3.28
N HIS A 6 50.36 -0.72 3.06
CA HIS A 6 49.56 -1.02 1.86
C HIS A 6 48.74 -2.29 2.01
N GLU A 7 48.06 -2.46 3.15
CA GLU A 7 47.23 -3.66 3.35
C GLU A 7 46.10 -3.33 4.33
N THR A 8 45.13 -2.53 3.88
CA THR A 8 43.91 -2.28 4.68
C THR A 8 42.72 -1.76 3.84
N SER A 9 42.69 -2.06 2.54
CA SER A 9 41.55 -1.67 1.69
C SER A 9 41.03 -2.81 0.81
N ARG A 10 41.31 -4.07 1.18
CA ARG A 10 40.89 -5.23 0.38
C ARG A 10 40.35 -6.40 1.18
N GLU A 11 39.62 -6.12 2.26
CA GLU A 11 38.84 -7.15 2.97
C GLU A 11 37.41 -6.66 3.22
N LEU A 12 36.62 -6.54 2.15
CA LEU A 12 35.15 -6.59 2.20
C LEU A 12 34.58 -7.07 0.84
N THR A 13 35.16 -8.07 0.19
CA THR A 13 34.53 -8.72 -0.97
C THR A 13 35.00 -10.17 -1.11
N ASP A 14 34.67 -11.00 -0.13
CA ASP A 14 34.52 -12.44 -0.40
C ASP A 14 33.19 -12.90 0.21
N ALA A 15 32.10 -12.39 -0.38
CA ALA A 15 30.80 -13.00 -0.19
C ALA A 15 30.84 -14.37 -0.86
N ALA A 16 30.42 -15.41 -0.14
CA ALA A 16 30.37 -16.78 -0.64
C ALA A 16 29.77 -16.82 -2.07
N PRO A 17 30.41 -17.50 -3.03
CA PRO A 17 29.90 -17.54 -4.40
C PRO A 17 28.50 -18.16 -4.40
N GLY A 18 27.46 -17.36 -4.67
CA GLY A 18 26.10 -17.85 -4.86
C GLY A 18 24.97 -17.04 -4.24
N VAL A 19 25.22 -16.15 -3.27
CA VAL A 19 24.17 -15.33 -2.65
C VAL A 19 24.14 -13.93 -3.28
N PRO A 20 23.02 -13.49 -3.87
CA PRO A 20 22.90 -12.15 -4.44
C PRO A 20 23.12 -11.05 -3.40
N ASP A 21 23.66 -9.90 -3.82
CA ASP A 21 23.89 -8.73 -2.97
C ASP A 21 22.61 -8.15 -2.35
N TYR A 22 21.45 -8.25 -3.01
CA TYR A 22 20.16 -7.85 -2.43
C TYR A 22 19.72 -8.72 -1.23
N MET A 23 20.37 -9.86 -0.99
CA MET A 23 20.20 -10.65 0.23
C MET A 23 21.16 -10.20 1.34
N LEU A 24 22.21 -9.45 1.02
CA LEU A 24 23.28 -9.07 1.95
C LEU A 24 23.19 -7.61 2.37
N ASP A 25 22.61 -6.76 1.53
CA ASP A 25 22.48 -5.32 1.73
C ASP A 25 21.01 -4.91 1.50
N PRO A 26 20.32 -4.30 2.49
CA PRO A 26 18.93 -3.88 2.37
C PRO A 26 18.71 -2.73 1.37
N ASP A 27 19.79 -2.07 0.92
CA ASP A 27 19.78 -0.91 0.04
C ASP A 27 20.53 -1.21 -1.28
N ALA A 28 20.74 -2.49 -1.59
CA ALA A 28 21.51 -2.93 -2.74
C ALA A 28 20.96 -2.40 -4.06
N VAL A 29 19.62 -2.40 -4.25
CA VAL A 29 18.97 -1.96 -5.50
C VAL A 29 19.00 -0.45 -5.71
N LEU A 30 19.29 0.36 -4.67
CA LEU A 30 19.41 1.82 -4.79
C LEU A 30 20.63 2.23 -5.62
N LYS A 31 21.56 1.31 -5.84
CA LYS A 31 22.80 1.49 -6.62
C LYS A 31 22.62 1.15 -8.09
N ASP A 32 21.43 0.67 -8.49
CA ASP A 32 21.17 0.21 -9.84
C ASP A 32 21.01 1.38 -10.82
N GLU A 33 21.45 1.17 -12.06
CA GLU A 33 21.02 2.00 -13.19
C GLU A 33 19.63 1.54 -13.63
N ALA A 34 18.59 2.28 -13.24
CA ALA A 34 17.20 1.91 -13.50
C ALA A 34 16.37 3.12 -13.96
N THR A 35 15.21 2.82 -14.54
CA THR A 35 14.22 3.86 -14.88
C THR A 35 13.41 4.18 -13.63
N TRP A 36 13.85 5.19 -12.88
CA TRP A 36 13.21 5.62 -11.62
C TRP A 36 11.99 6.49 -11.87
N ARG A 37 10.90 6.22 -11.13
CA ARG A 37 9.62 6.93 -11.21
C ARG A 37 9.74 8.44 -11.00
N HIS A 38 10.65 8.87 -10.12
CA HIS A 38 10.92 10.28 -9.84
C HIS A 38 12.30 10.73 -10.35
N GLY A 39 12.82 10.04 -11.37
CA GLY A 39 14.08 10.39 -12.04
C GLY A 39 15.37 10.08 -11.27
N SER A 40 15.27 9.62 -10.01
CA SER A 40 16.42 9.24 -9.18
C SER A 40 16.03 8.15 -8.16
N PRO A 41 17.02 7.40 -7.62
CA PRO A 41 16.76 6.46 -6.52
C PRO A 41 16.16 7.18 -5.30
N PRO A 42 15.20 6.56 -4.59
CA PRO A 42 14.63 7.12 -3.37
C PRO A 42 15.64 7.12 -2.22
N ASP A 43 15.42 7.99 -1.22
CA ASP A 43 16.19 8.00 0.03
C ASP A 43 15.43 7.26 1.14
N TYR A 44 15.94 6.09 1.55
CA TYR A 44 15.38 5.28 2.64
C TYR A 44 16.05 5.52 3.99
N SER A 45 17.01 6.44 4.11
CA SER A 45 17.80 6.66 5.33
C SER A 45 16.92 6.92 6.57
N GLY A 46 15.84 7.69 6.42
CA GLY A 46 14.85 7.94 7.47
C GLY A 46 14.15 6.65 7.93
N THR A 47 13.63 5.87 6.98
CA THR A 47 12.97 4.58 7.26
C THR A 47 13.94 3.58 7.88
N ARG A 48 15.20 3.53 7.43
CA ARG A 48 16.25 2.66 8.01
C ARG A 48 16.59 3.05 9.45
N LYS A 49 16.65 4.35 9.75
CA LYS A 49 16.86 4.84 11.11
C LYS A 49 15.70 4.43 12.03
N ILE A 50 14.46 4.68 11.62
CA ILE A 50 13.26 4.27 12.40
C ILE A 50 13.26 2.76 12.62
N TRP A 51 13.53 1.97 11.57
CA TRP A 51 13.64 0.52 11.67
C TRP A 51 14.70 0.12 12.70
N ALA A 52 15.92 0.67 12.61
CA ALA A 52 17.01 0.31 13.51
C ALA A 52 16.71 0.65 14.98
N GLU A 53 16.03 1.77 15.22
CA GLU A 53 15.67 2.24 16.57
C GLU A 53 14.46 1.51 17.17
N THR A 54 13.55 0.96 16.35
CA THR A 54 12.23 0.51 16.81
C THR A 54 11.83 -0.92 16.42
N LYS A 55 12.71 -1.65 15.72
CA LYS A 55 12.54 -3.07 15.44
C LYS A 55 12.42 -3.88 16.74
N ARG A 56 11.70 -5.00 16.65
CA ARG A 56 11.56 -5.95 17.76
C ARG A 56 12.47 -7.16 17.59
N SER A 57 12.92 -7.42 16.36
CA SER A 57 13.71 -8.62 16.02
C SER A 57 15.21 -8.32 15.88
N ASN A 58 16.03 -9.23 16.40
CA ASN A 58 17.49 -9.16 16.32
C ASN A 58 18.04 -10.39 15.62
N HIS A 59 18.10 -10.32 14.30
CA HIS A 59 18.63 -11.38 13.44
C HIS A 59 20.16 -11.35 13.43
N ALA A 60 20.79 -12.52 13.44
CA ALA A 60 22.24 -12.60 13.28
C ALA A 60 22.62 -12.18 11.85
N PRO A 61 23.69 -11.39 11.66
CA PRO A 61 24.15 -11.05 10.31
C PRO A 61 24.40 -12.29 9.46
N GLY A 62 23.82 -12.33 8.26
CA GLY A 62 23.92 -13.48 7.36
C GLY A 62 23.03 -14.68 7.73
N SER A 63 22.16 -14.56 8.75
CA SER A 63 21.12 -15.56 8.99
C SER A 63 20.06 -15.52 7.87
N LEU A 64 19.27 -16.59 7.76
CA LEU A 64 18.18 -16.65 6.80
C LEU A 64 17.18 -15.50 7.02
N GLU A 65 16.85 -15.19 8.27
CA GLU A 65 15.98 -14.07 8.63
C GLU A 65 16.54 -12.73 8.14
N SER A 66 17.83 -12.48 8.36
CA SER A 66 18.49 -11.27 7.88
C SER A 66 18.50 -11.19 6.36
N MET A 67 18.73 -12.31 5.67
CA MET A 67 18.78 -12.34 4.21
C MET A 67 17.41 -12.14 3.56
N VAL A 68 16.39 -12.81 4.10
CA VAL A 68 14.98 -12.64 3.70
C VAL A 68 14.54 -11.20 3.93
N GLU A 69 14.91 -10.60 5.06
CA GLU A 69 14.54 -9.22 5.36
C GLU A 69 15.16 -8.23 4.37
N ASN A 70 16.43 -8.44 4.01
CA ASN A 70 17.09 -7.65 2.98
C ASN A 70 16.42 -7.80 1.61
N LEU A 71 16.05 -9.03 1.22
CA LEU A 71 15.33 -9.29 -0.03
C LEU A 71 14.01 -8.53 -0.09
N VAL A 72 13.19 -8.57 0.97
CA VAL A 72 11.90 -7.88 0.99
C VAL A 72 12.07 -6.36 0.94
N LYS A 73 13.05 -5.81 1.67
CA LYS A 73 13.37 -4.37 1.61
C LYS A 73 13.78 -3.93 0.21
N ASN A 74 14.58 -4.73 -0.50
CA ASN A 74 14.95 -4.44 -1.88
C ASN A 74 13.74 -4.60 -2.83
N TRP A 75 12.96 -5.67 -2.69
CA TRP A 75 11.76 -5.89 -3.51
C TRP A 75 10.77 -4.74 -3.40
N GLU A 76 10.55 -4.19 -2.20
CA GLU A 76 9.65 -3.05 -1.99
C GLU A 76 10.16 -1.79 -2.69
N ILE A 77 11.45 -1.49 -2.62
CA ILE A 77 12.06 -0.37 -3.36
C ILE A 77 11.82 -0.52 -4.86
N GLU A 78 12.06 -1.71 -5.41
CA GLU A 78 11.83 -1.99 -6.83
C GLU A 78 10.35 -1.81 -7.20
N ALA A 79 9.45 -2.37 -6.38
CA ALA A 79 8.01 -2.33 -6.58
C ALA A 79 7.41 -0.92 -6.57
N SER A 80 7.90 -0.07 -5.68
CA SER A 80 7.39 1.29 -5.51
C SER A 80 8.02 2.27 -6.51
N HIS A 81 9.30 2.11 -6.86
CA HIS A 81 10.06 3.17 -7.51
C HIS A 81 10.61 2.87 -8.91
N LYS A 82 10.78 1.60 -9.31
CA LYS A 82 11.26 1.27 -10.67
C LYS A 82 10.09 1.16 -11.63
N MET A 83 10.21 1.75 -12.83
CA MET A 83 9.12 1.82 -13.82
C MET A 83 9.07 0.63 -14.79
N LYS A 84 10.07 -0.24 -14.78
CA LYS A 84 10.18 -1.38 -15.71
C LYS A 84 10.42 -2.65 -14.93
N LEU A 85 9.67 -3.70 -15.28
CA LEU A 85 9.83 -5.01 -14.65
C LEU A 85 11.21 -5.62 -14.93
N SER A 86 11.80 -5.30 -16.09
CA SER A 86 13.17 -5.69 -16.44
C SER A 86 14.23 -5.14 -15.51
N ASP A 87 13.93 -4.05 -14.80
CA ASP A 87 14.87 -3.43 -13.86
C ASP A 87 14.78 -4.09 -12.46
N TRP A 88 13.82 -5.00 -12.24
CA TRP A 88 13.63 -5.69 -10.97
C TRP A 88 14.45 -6.97 -10.92
N ARG A 89 15.46 -7.00 -10.05
CA ARG A 89 16.37 -8.15 -9.94
C ARG A 89 15.97 -9.11 -8.81
N THR A 90 15.10 -8.68 -7.89
CA THR A 90 14.60 -9.52 -6.79
C THR A 90 13.55 -10.54 -7.23
N ILE A 91 13.03 -10.45 -8.46
CA ILE A 91 12.00 -11.33 -8.99
C ILE A 91 12.45 -12.08 -10.24
N ASP A 92 11.81 -13.21 -10.51
CA ASP A 92 11.83 -13.85 -11.82
C ASP A 92 10.67 -13.29 -12.64
N ALA A 93 10.93 -12.25 -13.43
CA ALA A 93 9.90 -11.49 -14.15
C ALA A 93 8.94 -12.35 -15.00
N ASN A 94 9.40 -13.50 -15.50
CA ASN A 94 8.57 -14.39 -16.33
C ASN A 94 7.59 -15.26 -15.52
N ASN A 95 7.92 -15.52 -14.25
CA ASN A 95 7.16 -16.43 -13.40
C ASN A 95 6.52 -15.73 -12.19
N TYR A 96 6.89 -14.47 -11.93
CA TYR A 96 6.49 -13.72 -10.76
C TYR A 96 4.97 -13.59 -10.65
N THR A 97 4.45 -14.00 -9.49
CA THR A 97 3.06 -13.82 -9.13
C THR A 97 2.92 -13.29 -7.71
N PHE A 98 1.87 -12.52 -7.47
CA PHE A 98 1.54 -11.94 -6.17
C PHE A 98 0.05 -12.14 -5.87
N SER A 99 -0.29 -12.59 -4.67
CA SER A 99 -1.66 -12.69 -4.20
C SER A 99 -1.80 -12.31 -2.72
N ILE A 100 -2.98 -11.82 -2.37
CA ILE A 100 -3.37 -11.47 -1.00
C ILE A 100 -4.54 -12.34 -0.56
N ASN A 101 -4.48 -12.87 0.67
CA ASN A 101 -5.59 -13.53 1.36
C ASN A 101 -6.30 -14.62 0.54
N GLY A 102 -5.54 -15.39 -0.25
CA GLY A 102 -6.09 -16.45 -1.12
C GLY A 102 -6.80 -15.94 -2.39
N GLY A 103 -6.71 -14.65 -2.68
CA GLY A 103 -7.24 -14.03 -3.89
C GLY A 103 -6.50 -14.41 -5.17
N PRO A 104 -6.93 -13.87 -6.33
CA PRO A 104 -6.32 -14.18 -7.63
C PRO A 104 -4.85 -13.75 -7.69
N LYS A 105 -4.03 -14.56 -8.36
CA LYS A 105 -2.63 -14.23 -8.64
C LYS A 105 -2.57 -13.10 -9.68
N GLN A 106 -1.81 -12.06 -9.35
CA GLN A 106 -1.47 -10.95 -10.22
C GLN A 106 -0.02 -11.08 -10.68
N ASP A 107 0.29 -10.64 -11.89
CA ASP A 107 1.66 -10.60 -12.40
C ASP A 107 2.39 -9.29 -12.02
N GLY A 108 3.67 -9.21 -12.36
CA GLY A 108 4.50 -8.03 -12.07
C GLY A 108 4.08 -6.78 -12.84
N GLU A 109 3.57 -6.93 -14.06
CA GLU A 109 3.09 -5.81 -14.88
C GLU A 109 1.81 -5.19 -14.29
N HIS A 110 0.91 -6.01 -13.76
CA HIS A 110 -0.23 -5.53 -13.00
C HIS A 110 0.22 -4.72 -11.78
N MET A 111 1.16 -5.24 -10.98
CA MET A 111 1.68 -4.51 -9.81
C MET A 111 2.32 -3.17 -10.19
N LEU A 112 3.12 -3.12 -11.27
CA LEU A 112 3.72 -1.89 -11.77
C LEU A 112 2.67 -0.83 -12.15
N LYS A 113 1.55 -1.28 -12.73
CA LYS A 113 0.48 -0.41 -13.18
C LYS A 113 -0.34 0.15 -12.02
N VAL A 114 -0.76 -0.70 -11.08
CA VAL A 114 -1.70 -0.29 -10.02
C VAL A 114 -0.97 0.22 -8.77
N GLY A 115 0.23 -0.28 -8.49
CA GLY A 115 1.00 0.01 -7.29
C GLY A 115 0.70 -0.93 -6.12
N THR A 116 1.64 -1.00 -5.18
CA THR A 116 1.58 -1.93 -4.04
C THR A 116 0.34 -1.71 -3.16
N TYR A 117 -0.01 -0.47 -2.80
CA TYR A 117 -1.21 -0.18 -2.00
C TYR A 117 -2.51 -0.67 -2.67
N ASN A 118 -2.69 -0.35 -3.95
CA ASN A 118 -3.85 -0.79 -4.74
C ASN A 118 -3.89 -2.30 -4.94
N ALA A 119 -2.72 -2.96 -5.00
CA ALA A 119 -2.63 -4.41 -5.14
C ALA A 119 -2.95 -5.15 -3.83
N ILE A 120 -2.76 -4.52 -2.66
CA ILE A 120 -2.89 -5.19 -1.36
C ILE A 120 -4.15 -4.85 -0.55
N ILE A 121 -4.72 -3.66 -0.73
CA ILE A 121 -5.89 -3.23 0.04
C ILE A 121 -7.16 -3.58 -0.72
N THR A 122 -7.92 -4.54 -0.20
CA THR A 122 -9.24 -4.90 -0.76
C THR A 122 -10.24 -3.76 -0.53
N PRO A 123 -11.17 -3.48 -1.47
CA PRO A 123 -12.19 -2.47 -1.29
C PRO A 123 -12.95 -2.61 0.05
N ASN A 124 -13.02 -1.52 0.80
CA ASN A 124 -13.63 -1.47 2.13
C ASN A 124 -14.23 -0.07 2.41
N GLU A 125 -14.70 0.16 3.63
CA GLU A 125 -15.36 1.41 4.04
C GLU A 125 -14.42 2.64 4.08
N TRP A 126 -13.11 2.44 3.95
CA TRP A 126 -12.09 3.49 4.01
C TRP A 126 -11.31 3.67 2.70
N TYR A 127 -11.21 2.62 1.88
CA TYR A 127 -10.36 2.59 0.70
C TYR A 127 -10.91 1.70 -0.41
N ASP A 128 -10.84 2.17 -1.65
CA ASP A 128 -11.04 1.37 -2.86
C ASP A 128 -10.14 1.86 -4.01
N ALA A 129 -9.37 0.93 -4.57
CA ALA A 129 -8.45 1.15 -5.69
C ALA A 129 -9.16 1.58 -6.99
N ASN A 130 -10.47 1.38 -7.11
CA ASN A 130 -11.26 1.85 -8.25
C ASN A 130 -11.40 3.38 -8.29
N TYR A 131 -11.21 4.06 -7.16
CA TYR A 131 -11.34 5.51 -7.04
C TYR A 131 -9.99 6.22 -6.80
N THR A 132 -8.88 5.47 -6.75
CA THR A 132 -7.55 6.00 -6.44
C THR A 132 -6.49 5.39 -7.35
N ASP A 133 -5.80 6.22 -8.15
CA ASP A 133 -4.69 5.76 -8.98
C ASP A 133 -3.38 5.51 -8.18
N PHE A 134 -2.33 5.08 -8.88
CA PHE A 134 -1.01 4.83 -8.29
C PHE A 134 -0.47 6.06 -7.55
N GLU A 135 -0.45 7.23 -8.19
CA GLU A 135 0.21 8.42 -7.65
C GLU A 135 -0.58 8.99 -6.47
N GLN A 136 -1.91 8.97 -6.56
CA GLN A 136 -2.80 9.38 -5.50
C GLN A 136 -2.65 8.49 -4.27
N SER A 137 -2.67 7.17 -4.43
CA SER A 137 -2.51 6.22 -3.31
C SER A 137 -1.15 6.36 -2.63
N HIS A 138 -0.07 6.41 -3.42
CA HIS A 138 1.28 6.61 -2.90
C HIS A 138 1.41 7.94 -2.17
N LYS A 139 0.82 9.01 -2.70
CA LYS A 139 0.80 10.31 -2.03
C LYS A 139 0.03 10.25 -0.71
N THR A 140 -1.17 9.69 -0.70
CA THR A 140 -1.99 9.55 0.51
C THR A 140 -1.23 8.85 1.62
N PHE A 141 -0.68 7.66 1.36
CA PHE A 141 -0.02 6.87 2.41
C PHE A 141 1.34 7.43 2.80
N ARG A 142 2.13 7.95 1.86
CA ARG A 142 3.42 8.59 2.16
C ARG A 142 3.25 9.88 2.97
N ASP A 143 2.27 10.71 2.64
CA ASP A 143 2.05 11.96 3.37
C ASP A 143 1.50 11.66 4.78
N MET A 144 0.64 10.66 4.93
CA MET A 144 0.13 10.18 6.21
C MET A 144 1.23 9.56 7.09
N MET A 145 2.07 8.70 6.50
CA MET A 145 3.14 7.97 7.16
C MET A 145 4.45 8.05 6.35
N PRO A 146 5.25 9.12 6.54
CA PRO A 146 6.49 9.30 5.77
C PRO A 146 7.54 8.21 5.97
N ASN A 147 7.46 7.44 7.06
CA ASN A 147 8.30 6.28 7.31
C ASN A 147 7.40 5.11 7.69
N PHE A 148 7.44 4.05 6.89
CA PHE A 148 6.74 2.80 7.14
C PHE A 148 7.80 1.69 7.14
N ALA A 149 8.27 1.31 8.33
CA ALA A 149 9.34 0.34 8.51
C ALA A 149 8.77 -1.08 8.46
N TRP A 150 9.55 -2.04 7.95
CA TRP A 150 9.16 -3.43 7.83
C TRP A 150 10.25 -4.35 8.40
N GLU A 151 9.85 -5.39 9.13
CA GLU A 151 10.75 -6.40 9.69
C GLU A 151 10.20 -7.82 9.54
N VAL A 152 11.12 -8.78 9.41
CA VAL A 152 10.81 -10.21 9.61
C VAL A 152 10.74 -10.46 11.11
N THR A 153 9.65 -11.06 11.60
CA THR A 153 9.53 -11.46 13.01
C THR A 153 9.86 -12.93 13.21
N LYS A 154 9.62 -13.77 12.20
CA LYS A 154 9.95 -15.20 12.24
C LYS A 154 10.09 -15.78 10.83
N VAL A 155 11.00 -16.73 10.66
CA VAL A 155 11.06 -17.59 9.47
C VAL A 155 10.67 -19.02 9.86
N HIS A 156 9.77 -19.63 9.09
CA HIS A 156 9.28 -20.99 9.31
C HIS A 156 9.88 -22.01 8.34
N GLY A 157 10.39 -21.57 7.20
CA GLY A 157 10.96 -22.42 6.15
C GLY A 157 11.96 -21.66 5.28
N GLY A 158 12.96 -22.38 4.75
CA GLY A 158 13.98 -21.83 3.86
C GLY A 158 13.73 -22.15 2.38
N PRO A 159 14.57 -21.63 1.48
CA PRO A 159 14.44 -21.84 0.03
C PRO A 159 14.32 -23.33 -0.34
N PRO A 160 13.50 -23.68 -1.36
CA PRO A 160 12.81 -22.77 -2.26
C PRO A 160 11.47 -22.25 -1.73
N ASP A 161 10.89 -22.86 -0.69
CA ASP A 161 9.59 -22.51 -0.11
C ASP A 161 9.80 -21.78 1.23
N VAL A 162 9.90 -20.45 1.16
CA VAL A 162 10.15 -19.59 2.31
C VAL A 162 8.83 -19.12 2.90
N SER A 163 8.64 -19.29 4.20
CA SER A 163 7.45 -18.77 4.90
C SER A 163 7.89 -17.91 6.06
N VAL A 164 7.32 -16.71 6.18
CA VAL A 164 7.82 -15.68 7.10
C VAL A 164 6.64 -14.98 7.77
N ASP A 165 6.75 -14.75 9.07
CA ASP A 165 5.91 -13.76 9.76
C ASP A 165 6.62 -12.42 9.71
N TRP A 166 5.84 -11.36 9.59
CA TRP A 166 6.37 -10.01 9.42
C TRP A 166 5.53 -8.98 10.17
N ARG A 167 6.14 -7.81 10.34
CA ARG A 167 5.53 -6.62 10.94
C ARG A 167 5.88 -5.40 10.10
N HIS A 168 4.90 -4.52 9.89
CA HIS A 168 5.04 -3.27 9.17
C HIS A 168 4.45 -2.14 10.02
N TRP A 169 5.20 -1.06 10.28
CA TRP A 169 4.74 -0.01 11.19
C TRP A 169 5.23 1.39 10.82
N GLY A 170 4.45 2.40 11.19
CA GLY A 170 4.76 3.81 10.94
C GLY A 170 3.96 4.72 11.84
N VAL A 171 4.38 5.98 11.95
CA VAL A 171 3.65 6.98 12.74
C VAL A 171 2.68 7.72 11.84
N MET A 172 1.39 7.75 12.21
CA MET A 172 0.37 8.56 11.52
C MET A 172 0.59 10.05 11.85
N ARG A 173 1.41 10.73 11.03
CA ARG A 173 1.85 12.11 11.26
C ARG A 173 0.89 13.14 10.66
N SER A 174 0.21 12.78 9.58
CA SER A 174 -0.70 13.65 8.85
C SER A 174 -2.07 13.00 8.70
N ASP A 175 -3.08 13.82 8.39
CA ASP A 175 -4.43 13.36 8.17
C ASP A 175 -4.47 12.36 7.00
N TYR A 176 -5.28 11.31 7.13
CA TYR A 176 -5.63 10.45 6.01
C TYR A 176 -6.68 11.12 5.14
N VAL A 177 -6.50 11.05 3.83
CA VAL A 177 -7.48 11.45 2.82
C VAL A 177 -7.49 10.40 1.72
N GLY A 178 -8.62 9.72 1.53
CA GLY A 178 -8.79 8.68 0.50
C GLY A 178 -10.25 8.52 0.11
N TRP A 179 -10.55 7.51 -0.71
CA TRP A 179 -11.91 7.25 -1.20
C TRP A 179 -12.31 5.81 -0.88
N ASN A 180 -13.53 5.62 -0.37
CA ASN A 180 -14.04 4.29 -0.02
C ASN A 180 -14.70 3.56 -1.20
N ASN A 181 -15.20 2.35 -0.93
CA ASN A 181 -15.92 1.50 -1.88
C ASN A 181 -17.26 2.06 -2.40
N LYS A 182 -17.70 3.23 -1.92
CA LYS A 182 -18.87 3.96 -2.43
C LYS A 182 -18.49 5.20 -3.23
N GLY A 183 -17.19 5.46 -3.40
CA GLY A 183 -16.65 6.67 -4.02
C GLY A 183 -16.76 7.92 -3.14
N GLU A 184 -16.97 7.75 -1.84
CA GLU A 184 -17.04 8.86 -0.87
C GLU A 184 -15.62 9.21 -0.38
N GLU A 185 -15.33 10.50 -0.28
CA GLU A 185 -14.08 10.98 0.30
C GLU A 185 -14.09 10.76 1.83
N ILE A 186 -13.09 10.03 2.32
CA ILE A 186 -12.86 9.74 3.73
C ILE A 186 -11.71 10.59 4.23
N ARG A 187 -11.94 11.32 5.32
CA ARG A 187 -10.91 12.07 6.04
C ARG A 187 -10.81 11.60 7.48
N ILE A 188 -9.62 11.20 7.92
CA ILE A 188 -9.35 10.80 9.30
C ILE A 188 -8.21 11.65 9.86
N LYS A 189 -8.47 12.31 10.99
CA LYS A 189 -7.48 13.18 11.62
C LYS A 189 -6.30 12.38 12.17
N ALA A 190 -5.09 12.90 11.97
CA ALA A 190 -3.89 12.31 12.52
C ALA A 190 -3.95 12.29 14.05
N HIS A 191 -3.61 11.16 14.66
CA HIS A 191 -3.48 11.04 16.11
C HIS A 191 -2.02 10.89 16.58
N GLY A 192 -1.03 10.89 15.68
CA GLY A 192 0.40 10.84 16.04
C GLY A 192 0.87 9.53 16.68
N LYS A 193 0.06 8.46 16.64
CA LYS A 193 0.41 7.14 17.20
C LYS A 193 0.96 6.24 16.10
N VAL A 194 1.58 5.15 16.52
CA VAL A 194 2.08 4.11 15.62
C VAL A 194 0.89 3.30 15.09
N LEU A 195 0.82 3.16 13.77
CA LEU A 195 0.05 2.12 13.09
C LEU A 195 0.99 0.93 12.89
N ASP A 196 0.58 -0.26 13.32
CA ASP A 196 1.41 -1.45 13.48
C ASP A 196 0.64 -2.68 12.99
N ILE A 197 0.89 -3.07 11.75
CA ILE A 197 0.23 -4.21 11.11
C ILE A 197 1.19 -5.40 11.03
N SER A 198 0.63 -6.60 11.04
CA SER A 198 1.40 -7.84 10.93
C SER A 198 0.69 -8.84 10.04
N GLY A 199 1.46 -9.78 9.50
CA GLY A 199 0.94 -10.87 8.69
C GLY A 199 1.98 -11.95 8.47
N THR A 200 1.65 -12.85 7.56
CA THR A 200 2.52 -13.95 7.14
C THR A 200 2.58 -13.96 5.62
N THR A 201 3.76 -14.23 5.06
CA THR A 201 3.95 -14.39 3.62
C THR A 201 4.59 -15.74 3.35
N ARG A 202 4.03 -16.47 2.38
CA ARG A 202 4.68 -17.61 1.74
C ARG A 202 5.26 -17.16 0.41
N ALA A 203 6.55 -17.34 0.24
CA ALA A 203 7.29 -17.04 -0.96
C ALA A 203 7.85 -18.32 -1.58
N ARG A 204 7.90 -18.37 -2.91
CA ARG A 204 8.77 -19.29 -3.63
C ARG A 204 9.89 -18.51 -4.30
N VAL A 205 11.11 -19.02 -4.18
CA VAL A 205 12.30 -18.47 -4.85
C VAL A 205 12.95 -19.51 -5.76
N ASN A 206 13.60 -19.05 -6.83
CA ASN A 206 14.41 -19.91 -7.69
C ASN A 206 15.86 -20.05 -7.14
N ASP A 207 16.71 -20.81 -7.84
CA ASP A 207 18.10 -21.05 -7.43
C ASP A 207 18.98 -19.79 -7.40
N LYS A 208 18.50 -18.70 -8.00
CA LYS A 208 19.15 -17.37 -7.96
C LYS A 208 18.60 -16.49 -6.84
N MET A 209 17.79 -17.05 -5.94
CA MET A 209 17.05 -16.34 -4.89
C MET A 209 16.09 -15.26 -5.40
N GLN A 210 15.64 -15.38 -6.64
CA GLN A 210 14.62 -14.50 -7.20
C GLN A 210 13.24 -15.03 -6.86
N VAL A 211 12.35 -14.14 -6.44
CA VAL A 211 10.96 -14.46 -6.10
C VAL A 211 10.18 -14.84 -7.36
N THR A 212 9.53 -15.99 -7.31
CA THR A 212 8.63 -16.49 -8.36
C THR A 212 7.17 -16.43 -7.93
N SER A 213 6.86 -16.52 -6.65
CA SER A 213 5.51 -16.31 -6.15
C SER A 213 5.49 -15.76 -4.73
N LEU A 214 4.59 -14.83 -4.45
CA LEU A 214 4.26 -14.32 -3.12
C LEU A 214 2.78 -14.54 -2.83
N GLU A 215 2.48 -15.18 -1.70
CA GLU A 215 1.15 -15.31 -1.14
C GLU A 215 1.18 -14.67 0.25
N THR A 216 0.57 -13.51 0.40
CA THR A 216 0.59 -12.74 1.66
C THR A 216 -0.77 -12.78 2.34
N PHE A 217 -0.76 -12.97 3.65
CA PHE A 217 -1.94 -13.12 4.49
C PHE A 217 -1.87 -12.12 5.65
N PHE A 218 -2.84 -11.22 5.72
CA PHE A 218 -2.97 -10.21 6.78
C PHE A 218 -4.39 -9.63 6.79
N ASP A 219 -4.75 -8.92 7.85
CA ASP A 219 -6.02 -8.16 7.89
C ASP A 219 -5.83 -6.83 7.11
N PRO A 220 -6.45 -6.67 5.93
CA PRO A 220 -6.28 -5.48 5.09
C PRO A 220 -6.93 -4.23 5.71
N GLU A 221 -7.76 -4.39 6.73
CA GLU A 221 -8.43 -3.31 7.44
C GLU A 221 -7.70 -2.89 8.72
N GLU A 222 -6.71 -3.67 9.19
CA GLU A 222 -6.06 -3.48 10.49
C GLU A 222 -5.47 -2.07 10.65
N MET A 223 -4.80 -1.56 9.61
CA MET A 223 -4.28 -0.19 9.61
C MET A 223 -5.41 0.83 9.79
N PHE A 224 -6.52 0.69 9.06
CA PHE A 224 -7.65 1.61 9.12
C PHE A 224 -8.37 1.53 10.47
N LYS A 225 -8.47 0.34 11.06
CA LYS A 225 -8.99 0.14 12.43
C LYS A 225 -8.13 0.88 13.45
N GLN A 226 -6.81 0.92 13.27
CA GLN A 226 -5.88 1.65 14.14
C GLN A 226 -5.86 3.16 13.89
N MET A 227 -6.19 3.62 12.67
CA MET A 227 -6.37 5.06 12.38
C MET A 227 -7.58 5.66 13.08
N LYS A 228 -8.57 4.84 13.47
CA LYS A 228 -9.71 5.32 14.24
C LYS A 228 -9.17 5.93 15.54
N PRO A 229 -9.58 7.16 15.90
CA PRO A 229 -9.32 7.66 17.23
C PRO A 229 -9.77 6.63 18.24
N ASP A 230 -8.93 6.35 19.23
CA ASP A 230 -9.35 5.66 20.45
C ASP A 230 -10.33 6.60 21.16
N TYR A 231 -11.60 6.61 20.75
CA TYR A 231 -12.63 7.50 21.29
C TYR A 231 -12.89 7.21 22.77
N ALA A 232 -12.49 6.04 23.28
CA ALA A 232 -12.48 5.74 24.70
C ALA A 232 -11.43 6.55 25.49
N LYS A 233 -10.47 7.19 24.80
CA LYS A 233 -9.44 8.07 25.37
C LYS A 233 -9.39 9.47 24.74
N ALA A 234 -10.17 9.74 23.70
CA ALA A 234 -10.35 11.07 23.17
C ALA A 234 -11.39 11.81 24.02
N GLU A 235 -11.09 13.02 24.47
CA GLU A 235 -12.12 13.88 25.03
C GLU A 235 -13.06 14.30 23.90
N VAL A 236 -14.21 13.64 23.80
CA VAL A 236 -15.26 14.04 22.85
C VAL A 236 -16.01 15.19 23.51
N LEU A 237 -15.85 16.41 22.99
CA LEU A 237 -16.59 17.58 23.44
C LEU A 237 -17.82 17.77 22.55
N VAL A 238 -19.02 17.75 23.13
CA VAL A 238 -20.26 18.20 22.47
C VAL A 238 -20.70 19.49 23.16
N ASP A 239 -20.82 20.57 22.39
CA ASP A 239 -21.12 21.92 22.88
C ASP A 239 -20.19 22.44 24.00
N GLY A 240 -18.94 21.94 24.03
CA GLY A 240 -17.95 22.30 25.05
C GLY A 240 -18.01 21.46 26.33
N GLU A 241 -18.91 20.47 26.41
CA GLU A 241 -18.96 19.50 27.50
C GLU A 241 -18.41 18.13 27.07
N LYS A 242 -17.64 17.51 27.95
CA LYS A 242 -17.01 16.21 27.72
C LYS A 242 -18.05 15.10 27.82
N LEU A 243 -18.34 14.43 26.72
CA LEU A 243 -19.12 13.21 26.69
C LEU A 243 -18.37 12.09 27.40
N ASP A 244 -19.12 11.25 28.12
CA ASP A 244 -18.55 10.06 28.70
C ASP A 244 -18.21 9.02 27.61
N PRO A 245 -17.16 8.22 27.80
CA PRO A 245 -16.70 7.27 26.80
C PRO A 245 -17.73 6.21 26.39
N HIS A 246 -18.67 5.85 27.28
CA HIS A 246 -19.62 4.77 27.01
C HIS A 246 -20.73 5.24 26.07
N THR A 247 -21.30 6.42 26.33
CA THR A 247 -22.31 7.04 25.46
C THR A 247 -21.73 7.44 24.10
N ALA A 248 -20.47 7.90 24.04
CA ALA A 248 -19.80 8.19 22.77
C ALA A 248 -19.63 6.92 21.89
N THR A 249 -19.35 5.77 22.51
CA THR A 249 -19.26 4.49 21.81
C THR A 249 -20.64 3.99 21.35
N GLU A 250 -21.66 4.04 22.22
CA GLU A 250 -23.02 3.55 21.92
C GLU A 250 -23.72 4.36 20.81
N MET A 251 -23.52 5.68 20.77
CA MET A 251 -24.08 6.56 19.73
C MET A 251 -23.48 6.31 18.33
N LEU A 252 -22.26 5.76 18.25
CA LEU A 252 -21.58 5.47 16.98
C LEU A 252 -21.86 4.05 16.48
N GLU A 253 -22.16 3.12 17.39
CA GLU A 253 -22.52 1.74 17.05
C GLU A 253 -24.00 1.61 16.60
N HIS A 254 -24.88 2.53 17.05
CA HIS A 254 -26.31 2.51 16.73
C HIS A 254 -26.87 3.89 16.30
N PRO A 255 -26.56 4.36 15.08
CA PRO A 255 -26.92 5.71 14.62
C PRO A 255 -28.44 5.92 14.38
N ALA A 256 -29.28 4.89 14.51
CA ALA A 256 -30.70 4.94 14.12
C ALA A 256 -31.70 5.24 15.25
N GLU A 257 -31.29 5.29 16.53
CA GLU A 257 -32.25 5.47 17.65
C GLU A 257 -32.16 6.82 18.39
N ALA A 258 -31.22 7.71 18.04
CA ALA A 258 -31.16 9.05 18.63
C ALA A 258 -31.92 10.07 17.75
N GLY A 259 -33.18 10.34 18.12
CA GLY A 259 -34.12 11.23 17.43
C GLY A 259 -33.53 12.59 17.00
N LEU A 260 -33.32 12.73 15.68
CA LEU A 260 -32.69 13.88 15.04
C LEU A 260 -33.72 14.87 14.45
N THR A 261 -34.76 15.25 15.20
CA THR A 261 -35.81 16.16 14.69
C THR A 261 -35.85 17.54 15.36
N SER A 262 -35.04 17.83 16.39
CA SER A 262 -35.03 19.17 17.00
C SER A 262 -33.79 20.03 16.67
N LEU A 263 -32.75 19.46 16.07
CA LEU A 263 -31.53 20.20 15.69
C LEU A 263 -31.64 20.89 14.33
N VAL A 264 -32.37 20.30 13.37
CA VAL A 264 -32.49 20.87 12.00
C VAL A 264 -33.28 22.19 12.00
N ASP A 265 -34.23 22.36 12.92
CA ASP A 265 -35.04 23.58 13.01
C ASP A 265 -34.31 24.75 13.70
N LYS A 266 -33.29 24.46 14.52
CA LYS A 266 -32.48 25.50 15.17
C LYS A 266 -31.43 26.08 14.23
N VAL A 267 -30.81 25.22 13.40
CA VAL A 267 -29.80 25.63 12.40
C VAL A 267 -30.40 26.50 11.30
N LYS A 268 -31.67 26.29 10.93
CA LYS A 268 -32.36 27.16 9.97
C LYS A 268 -32.63 28.58 10.50
N SER A 269 -32.80 28.75 11.81
CA SER A 269 -33.06 30.08 12.41
C SER A 269 -31.81 30.97 12.54
N ASP A 270 -30.62 30.37 12.55
CA ASP A 270 -29.35 31.10 12.71
C ASP A 270 -28.70 31.53 11.38
N GLN A 271 -29.08 30.94 10.24
CA GLN A 271 -28.55 31.30 8.92
C GLN A 271 -29.15 32.59 8.33
N ASP A 272 -30.35 33.01 8.76
CA ASP A 272 -30.95 34.28 8.31
C ASP A 272 -30.42 35.51 9.07
N ALA A 273 -29.56 35.33 10.09
CA ALA A 273 -29.14 36.40 10.98
C ALA A 273 -27.77 37.03 10.66
N LYS A 274 -26.97 36.49 9.73
CA LYS A 274 -25.61 37.01 9.47
C LYS A 274 -25.19 36.96 8.01
N PHE A 275 -25.73 37.88 7.20
CA PHE A 275 -25.05 38.38 6.00
C PHE A 275 -25.34 39.87 5.79
N VAL A 276 -24.35 40.73 6.06
CA VAL A 276 -24.24 42.09 5.49
C VAL A 276 -22.78 42.24 5.02
N PRO A 277 -22.52 42.53 3.73
CA PRO A 277 -21.17 42.55 3.18
C PRO A 277 -20.54 43.95 3.30
N GLU A 278 -19.23 44.02 3.51
CA GLU A 278 -18.47 45.26 3.36
C GLU A 278 -17.23 45.07 2.48
N GLN A 279 -16.96 46.12 1.69
CA GLN A 279 -16.28 46.14 0.40
C GLN A 279 -14.73 46.12 0.46
N GLN A 280 -14.17 45.33 -0.47
CA GLN A 280 -13.01 45.56 -1.34
C GLN A 280 -12.04 46.73 -1.04
N ARG A 281 -10.74 46.40 -0.91
CA ARG A 281 -9.63 47.21 -1.43
C ARG A 281 -8.44 46.35 -1.88
N ASP A 282 -7.81 46.88 -2.92
CA ASP A 282 -6.95 46.31 -3.96
C ASP A 282 -5.49 46.03 -3.53
N GLY A 283 -4.77 45.13 -4.23
CA GLY A 283 -3.30 45.02 -4.12
C GLY A 283 -2.65 43.67 -4.49
N ASP A 284 -2.25 43.56 -5.77
CA ASP A 284 -1.11 42.80 -6.33
C ASP A 284 -1.10 41.26 -6.51
N LYS A 285 -1.43 40.87 -7.75
CA LYS A 285 -0.63 40.08 -8.72
C LYS A 285 0.17 38.86 -8.22
N ALA A 286 -0.40 37.67 -8.43
CA ALA A 286 0.36 36.43 -8.59
C ALA A 286 0.62 36.16 -10.09
N ILE A 287 1.88 35.86 -10.39
CA ILE A 287 2.40 35.44 -11.68
C ILE A 287 1.86 34.04 -12.00
N THR A 288 1.12 33.94 -13.09
CA THR A 288 0.73 32.69 -13.74
C THR A 288 1.85 32.25 -14.67
N ASP A 289 2.42 31.06 -14.45
CA ASP A 289 2.81 30.20 -15.58
C ASP A 289 3.08 28.78 -15.09
N ARG A 290 2.26 27.83 -15.55
CA ARG A 290 2.68 26.49 -15.97
C ARG A 290 1.47 25.71 -16.49
N ASP A 291 1.57 25.45 -17.79
CA ASP A 291 0.74 24.66 -18.67
C ASP A 291 0.05 23.44 -18.03
N ASP A 292 -1.26 23.51 -17.91
CA ASP A 292 -2.16 22.38 -17.68
C ASP A 292 -2.25 21.53 -18.96
N VAL A 293 -1.66 20.34 -18.95
CA VAL A 293 -1.98 19.29 -19.93
C VAL A 293 -3.24 18.57 -19.45
N HIS A 294 -4.39 19.01 -19.94
CA HIS A 294 -5.67 18.32 -19.79
C HIS A 294 -5.66 17.00 -20.58
N LEU A 295 -5.71 15.86 -19.89
CA LEU A 295 -6.09 14.57 -20.47
C LEU A 295 -7.49 14.18 -20.01
N HIS A 296 -8.44 14.30 -20.93
CA HIS A 296 -9.82 13.86 -20.78
C HIS A 296 -9.90 12.36 -20.44
N HIS A 297 -10.64 12.03 -19.38
CA HIS A 297 -11.06 10.67 -19.06
C HIS A 297 -12.40 10.34 -19.76
N PRO A 298 -12.57 9.16 -20.38
CA PRO A 298 -13.88 8.67 -20.78
C PRO A 298 -14.64 8.10 -19.56
N ALA A 299 -15.90 8.49 -19.43
CA ALA A 299 -16.82 8.00 -18.39
C ALA A 299 -17.10 6.49 -18.50
N ALA A 300 -17.19 5.81 -17.37
CA ALA A 300 -17.61 4.41 -17.28
C ALA A 300 -19.12 4.26 -17.62
N PRO A 301 -19.54 3.21 -18.33
CA PRO A 301 -20.94 3.00 -18.67
C PRO A 301 -21.75 2.44 -17.50
N THR A 302 -22.90 3.06 -17.24
CA THR A 302 -23.93 2.63 -16.29
C THR A 302 -24.73 1.45 -16.84
N SER A 303 -24.92 0.43 -16.00
CA SER A 303 -25.71 -0.77 -16.26
C SER A 303 -27.19 -0.55 -15.89
N SER A 304 -28.09 -0.57 -16.87
CA SER A 304 -29.48 -1.03 -16.70
C SER A 304 -30.20 -1.04 -18.06
N ASP A 305 -30.39 -2.21 -18.65
CA ASP A 305 -31.74 -2.64 -19.05
C ASP A 305 -31.78 -4.12 -19.45
N GLN A 306 -32.78 -4.80 -18.92
CA GLN A 306 -33.06 -6.22 -19.06
C GLN A 306 -34.13 -6.44 -20.15
N LEU A 307 -33.99 -7.57 -20.86
CA LEU A 307 -35.05 -8.48 -21.35
C LEU A 307 -36.03 -7.97 -22.44
N LEU A 308 -35.94 -8.56 -23.65
CA LEU A 308 -36.87 -9.62 -24.11
C LEU A 308 -36.55 -10.10 -25.53
N SER A 309 -36.83 -11.38 -25.73
CA SER A 309 -36.68 -12.25 -26.89
C SER A 309 -37.55 -11.90 -28.11
N GLU A 310 -37.09 -12.24 -29.33
CA GLU A 310 -37.70 -13.25 -30.23
C GLU A 310 -36.98 -13.38 -31.59
N GLN A 311 -36.69 -14.64 -31.96
CA GLN A 311 -36.71 -15.30 -33.30
C GLN A 311 -36.19 -14.53 -34.54
N ARG A 312 -35.35 -15.08 -35.44
CA ARG A 312 -35.39 -16.40 -36.12
C ARG A 312 -34.18 -16.54 -37.07
N GLU A 313 -33.78 -17.80 -37.32
CA GLU A 313 -33.06 -18.33 -38.52
C GLU A 313 -31.63 -17.81 -38.82
N SER A 314 -30.64 -18.58 -39.27
CA SER A 314 -30.45 -19.99 -39.62
C SER A 314 -28.93 -20.19 -39.89
N GLY A 315 -28.42 -21.42 -39.83
CA GLY A 315 -27.22 -21.80 -40.59
C GLY A 315 -26.02 -22.37 -39.84
N GLY A 316 -26.08 -23.66 -39.52
CA GLY A 316 -25.10 -24.65 -39.99
C GLY A 316 -23.72 -24.77 -39.33
N GLY A 317 -23.44 -25.97 -38.79
CA GLY A 317 -22.13 -26.61 -38.93
C GLY A 317 -21.49 -27.20 -37.67
N GLN A 318 -21.74 -28.50 -37.43
CA GLN A 318 -20.80 -29.59 -37.03
C GLN A 318 -19.62 -29.23 -36.06
N GLY A 319 -19.32 -29.93 -34.97
CA GLY A 319 -19.74 -31.22 -34.41
C GLY A 319 -18.72 -31.63 -33.32
N CYS A 320 -19.21 -32.10 -32.17
CA CYS A 320 -18.49 -32.96 -31.22
C CYS A 320 -18.57 -34.44 -31.71
N PRO A 321 -17.78 -35.45 -31.24
CA PRO A 321 -17.27 -35.59 -29.86
C PRO A 321 -15.93 -36.36 -29.65
N PHE A 322 -15.51 -36.36 -28.38
CA PHE A 322 -14.63 -37.28 -27.62
C PHE A 322 -14.42 -38.72 -28.17
N LEU A 323 -13.16 -39.22 -28.15
CA LEU A 323 -12.63 -40.29 -27.25
C LEU A 323 -11.21 -40.81 -27.69
N PRO A 324 -10.45 -41.49 -26.79
CA PRO A 324 -8.99 -41.68 -26.89
C PRO A 324 -8.52 -43.05 -27.44
N GLY A 325 -7.26 -43.07 -27.89
CA GLY A 325 -6.26 -44.11 -27.58
C GLY A 325 -6.42 -45.53 -28.13
N GLY A 326 -5.59 -45.88 -29.12
CA GLY A 326 -5.24 -47.27 -29.45
C GLY A 326 -4.11 -47.35 -30.48
N ARG A 327 -2.89 -47.70 -30.06
CA ARG A 327 -1.84 -48.26 -30.92
C ARG A 327 -1.77 -49.77 -30.67
N GLN A 328 -1.39 -50.49 -31.72
CA GLN A 328 -1.05 -51.92 -31.74
C GLN A 328 0.06 -52.27 -30.76
#